data_AF-A0A2V6H540-F1
#
_entry.id   AF-A0A2V6H540-F1
#
_cell.length_a   1.000
_cell.length_b   1.000
_cell.length_c   1.000
_cell.angle_alpha   90.00
_cell.angle_beta   90.00
_cell.angle_gamma   90.00
#
_symmetry.space_group_name_H-M   'P 1'
#
loop_
_entity.id
_entity.type
_entity.pdbx_description
1 polymer ?
#
loop_
_entity_poly.entity_id
_entity_poly.type
_entity_poly.pdbx_seq_one_letter_code
_entity_poly.pdbx_strand_id
1 'polypeptide(L)' 'DTPSVHRTYKPSAREPLLKPDAIAEAYWSLIEQDRRAWSLEIDLRPNKEAFFE' A
#
# COMPACT_ATOMS: atom_id res chain seq x y z
N ASP A 1 7.75 -9.20 2.61
CA ASP A 1 7.63 -10.39 1.75
C ASP A 1 7.50 -11.60 2.66
N THR A 2 6.38 -12.33 2.56
CA THR A 2 6.10 -13.50 3.40
C THR A 2 6.00 -14.73 2.49
N PRO A 3 7.02 -15.60 2.40
CA PRO A 3 7.07 -16.68 1.42
C PRO A 3 5.87 -17.65 1.46
N SER A 4 5.29 -17.85 2.65
CA SER A 4 4.09 -18.66 2.82
C SER A 4 2.87 -18.07 2.09
N VAL A 5 2.70 -16.74 2.14
CA VAL A 5 1.61 -16.01 1.49
C VAL A 5 1.74 -16.11 -0.02
N HIS A 6 2.93 -15.94 -0.59
CA HIS A 6 3.15 -16.08 -2.04
C HIS A 6 2.81 -17.48 -2.58
N ARG A 7 2.89 -18.52 -1.74
CA ARG A 7 2.57 -19.89 -2.13
C ARG A 7 1.07 -20.15 -2.17
N THR A 8 0.33 -19.58 -1.22
CA THR A 8 -1.09 -19.88 -1.00
C THR A 8 -2.01 -18.87 -1.64
N TYR A 9 -1.61 -17.61 -1.68
CA TYR A 9 -2.38 -16.53 -2.26
C TYR A 9 -2.06 -16.37 -3.74
N LYS A 10 -3.06 -16.65 -4.57
CA LYS A 10 -3.00 -16.50 -6.02
C LYS A 10 -4.02 -15.44 -6.41
N PRO A 11 -3.62 -14.16 -6.52
CA PRO A 11 -4.55 -13.11 -6.86
C PRO A 11 -5.11 -13.32 -8.26
N SER A 12 -6.36 -12.90 -8.47
CA SER A 12 -6.92 -12.91 -9.82
C SER A 12 -6.22 -11.85 -10.69
N ALA A 13 -6.20 -12.04 -12.00
CA ALA A 13 -5.56 -11.08 -12.92
C ALA A 13 -6.18 -9.66 -12.88
N ARG A 14 -7.39 -9.52 -12.34
CA ARG A 14 -8.12 -8.25 -12.20
C ARG A 14 -8.15 -7.74 -10.76
N GLU A 15 -7.57 -8.47 -9.82
CA GLU A 15 -7.57 -8.08 -8.41
C GLU A 15 -6.69 -6.84 -8.23
N PRO A 16 -7.23 -5.73 -7.74
CA PRO A 16 -6.45 -4.53 -7.51
C PRO A 16 -5.57 -4.74 -6.28
N LEU A 17 -4.25 -4.76 -6.48
CA LEU A 17 -3.26 -4.92 -5.41
C LEU A 17 -2.40 -3.67 -5.27
N LEU A 18 -1.99 -3.37 -4.04
CA LEU A 18 -0.94 -2.38 -3.79
C LEU A 18 0.38 -2.87 -4.34
N LYS A 19 1.13 -1.95 -4.96
CA LYS A 19 2.51 -2.21 -5.37
C LYS A 19 3.44 -2.03 -4.17
N PRO A 20 4.35 -2.97 -3.88
CA PRO A 20 5.32 -2.81 -2.80
C PRO A 20 6.11 -1.50 -2.86
N ASP A 21 6.53 -1.09 -4.07
CA ASP A 21 7.27 0.17 -4.26
C ASP A 21 6.42 1.39 -3.90
N ALA A 22 5.11 1.38 -4.18
CA ALA A 22 4.21 2.48 -3.82
C ALA A 22 4.02 2.57 -2.29
N ILE A 23 4.01 1.43 -1.60
CA ILE A 23 3.99 1.39 -0.13
C ILE A 23 5.30 1.98 0.41
N ALA A 24 6.45 1.54 -0.10
CA ALA A 24 7.76 2.02 0.33
C ALA A 24 7.91 3.54 0.16
N GLU A 25 7.49 4.07 -0.99
CA GLU A 25 7.53 5.51 -1.28
C GLU A 25 6.66 6.32 -0.30
N ALA A 26 5.45 5.84 0.02
CA ALA A 26 4.58 6.49 0.99
C ALA A 26 5.21 6.52 2.40
N TYR A 27 5.87 5.44 2.81
CA TYR A 27 6.62 5.40 4.07
C TYR A 27 7.81 6.35 4.06
N TRP A 28 8.54 6.43 2.95
CA TRP A 28 9.67 7.35 2.80
C TRP A 28 9.20 8.80 2.95
N SER A 29 8.13 9.16 2.24
CA SER A 29 7.49 10.48 2.33
C SER A 29 7.02 10.81 3.75
N LEU A 30 6.50 9.82 4.50
CA LEU A 30 6.11 10.01 5.90
C LEU A 30 7.32 10.32 6.80
N ILE A 31 8.44 9.62 6.62
CA ILE A 31 9.66 9.82 7.41
C ILE A 31 10.28 11.19 7.11
N GLU A 32 10.14 11.69 5.89
CA GLU A 32 10.66 12.98 5.45
C GLU A 32 9.76 14.19 5.82
N GLN A 33 8.65 13.98 6.54
CA GLN A 33 7.80 15.09 6.97
C GLN A 33 8.56 16.14 7.81
N ASP A 34 8.19 17.42 7.63
CA ASP A 34 8.71 18.49 8.47
C ASP A 34 8.41 18.20 9.94
N ARG A 35 9.37 18.45 10.83
CA ARG A 35 9.25 18.11 12.26
C ARG A 35 8.06 18.78 12.98
N ARG A 36 7.46 19.80 12.39
CA ARG A 36 6.30 20.52 12.93
C ARG A 36 4.97 20.02 12.35
N ALA A 37 5.00 19.17 11.33
CA ALA A 37 3.83 18.57 10.71
C ALA A 37 3.86 17.05 10.94
N TRP A 38 2.74 16.47 11.35
CA TRP A 38 2.65 15.04 11.58
C TRP A 38 1.33 14.50 11.05
N SER A 39 1.40 13.32 10.46
CA SER A 39 0.21 12.53 10.12
C SER A 39 -0.13 11.56 11.25
N LEU A 40 -1.39 11.54 11.66
CA LEU A 40 -1.91 10.52 12.58
C LEU A 40 -2.07 9.17 11.87
N GLU A 41 -2.53 9.20 10.62
CA GLU A 41 -2.82 8.02 9.81
C GLU A 41 -2.48 8.28 8.34
N ILE A 42 -2.06 7.22 7.65
CA ILE A 42 -1.98 7.15 6.19
C ILE A 42 -2.75 5.90 5.77
N ASP A 43 -3.80 6.09 4.99
CA ASP A 43 -4.55 5.00 4.37
C ASP A 43 -3.99 4.70 2.98
N LEU A 44 -3.48 3.48 2.80
CA LEU A 44 -2.94 3.02 1.52
C LEU A 44 -3.88 1.99 0.93
N ARG A 45 -4.42 2.29 -0.26
CA ARG A 45 -5.38 1.43 -0.93
C ARG A 45 -5.01 1.19 -2.39
N PRO A 46 -5.28 0.00 -2.94
CA PRO A 46 -5.11 -0.25 -4.36
C PRO A 46 -5.94 0.71 -5.21
N ASN A 47 -5.40 1.15 -6.35
CA ASN A 47 -6.18 1.86 -7.34
C ASN A 47 -7.26 0.92 -7.93
N LYS A 48 -8.48 1.44 -8.14
CA LYS A 48 -9.66 0.69 -8.66
C LYS A 48 -10.20 -0.39 -7.72
N GLU A 49 -10.12 -0.17 -6.42
CA GLU A 49 -10.87 -0.96 -5.46
C GLU A 49 -12.38 -0.69 -5.60
N ALA A 50 -13.21 -1.75 -5.52
CA ALA A 50 -14.65 -1.72 -5.84
C ALA A 50 -15.50 -0.75 -5.02
N PHE A 51 -14.97 -0.19 -3.92
CA PHE A 51 -15.68 0.77 -3.07
C PHE A 51 -15.86 2.17 -3.70
N PHE A 52 -15.23 2.45 -4.84
CA PHE A 52 -15.27 3.76 -5.50
C PHE A 52 -15.92 3.76 -6.90
N GLU A 53 -16.67 2.71 -7.27
CA GLU A 53 -17.50 2.66 -8.50
C GLU A 53 -18.95 3.11 -8.27
#